data_AF-A0A6B2EAB0-F1
#
_entry.id   AF-A0A6B2EAB0-F1
#
_cell.length_a   1.000
_cell.length_b   1.000
_cell.length_c   1.000
_cell.angle_alpha   90.00
_cell.angle_beta   90.00
_cell.angle_gamma   90.00
#
_symmetry.space_group_name_H-M   'P 1'
#
loop_
_entity.id
_entity.type
_entity.pdbx_description
1 polymer ?
#
loop_
_entity_poly.entity_id
_entity_poly.type
_entity_poly.pdbx_seq_one_letter_code
_entity_poly.pdbx_strand_id
1 'polypeptide(L)'
;SRRGQCGTIYCDNATNFVGATGATRAERLKGIRDHNGKVVKFMSDFGTQFHYIPSYSPTFGGLWERGVGSVKTHLRKVIGDTALTYEEFSTVLTQIEACINSRPLCALSSDVDDLQPLTPAHFLVGHPLTLPPGPDLMDTNLNLLSRWSLIQRFVQHFWRRWHQEYITTLQNRPKWFTSSRNLEVGDLVLVRELNLKPSSWKMARITATHPGKDNVVRVVTIRTQEGVQKRAANTLAKLPVDSKC
;
A
#
# COMPACT_ATOMS: atom_id res chain seq x y z
N SER A 1 16.77 5.84 8.16
CA SER A 1 15.87 4.93 7.42
C SER A 1 15.53 3.76 8.31
N ARG A 2 14.26 3.33 8.39
CA ARG A 2 13.83 2.17 9.20
C ARG A 2 14.16 0.81 8.54
N ARG A 3 14.48 0.80 7.24
CA ARG A 3 14.66 -0.41 6.40
C ARG A 3 16.04 -0.49 5.76
N GLY A 4 17.05 0.08 6.43
CA GLY A 4 18.42 0.13 5.91
C GLY A 4 18.66 1.26 4.91
N GLN A 5 19.85 1.28 4.33
CA GLN A 5 20.30 2.33 3.44
C GLN A 5 19.81 2.10 2.01
N CYS A 6 19.32 3.17 1.36
CA CYS A 6 18.91 3.09 -0.03
C CYS A 6 20.13 3.16 -0.94
N GLY A 7 20.26 2.21 -1.87
CA GLY A 7 21.29 2.25 -2.91
C GLY A 7 20.99 3.31 -3.97
N THR A 8 19.71 3.52 -4.31
CA THR A 8 19.30 4.38 -5.43
C THR A 8 18.00 5.13 -5.14
N ILE A 9 18.00 6.45 -5.25
CA ILE A 9 16.84 7.34 -5.06
C ILE A 9 16.47 8.00 -6.38
N TYR A 10 15.21 7.88 -6.78
CA TYR A 10 14.64 8.70 -7.86
C TYR A 10 13.90 9.89 -7.25
N CYS A 11 14.16 11.11 -7.73
CA CYS A 11 13.61 12.32 -7.14
C CYS A 11 13.39 13.43 -8.17
N ASP A 12 12.63 14.45 -7.75
CA ASP A 12 12.48 15.69 -8.50
C ASP A 12 13.69 16.61 -8.30
N ASN A 13 13.74 17.69 -9.09
CA ASN A 13 14.80 18.71 -9.00
C ASN A 13 14.58 19.70 -7.84
N ALA A 14 13.82 19.33 -6.79
CA ALA A 14 13.65 20.21 -5.63
C ALA A 14 15.00 20.45 -4.94
N THR A 15 15.18 21.68 -4.46
CA THR A 15 16.43 22.15 -3.84
C THR A 15 16.87 21.29 -2.66
N ASN A 16 15.93 20.69 -1.92
CA ASN A 16 16.22 19.76 -0.84
C ASN A 16 16.96 18.49 -1.32
N PHE A 17 16.56 17.93 -2.46
CA PHE A 17 17.23 16.76 -3.03
C PHE A 17 18.57 17.13 -3.65
N VAL A 18 18.65 18.28 -4.33
CA VAL A 18 19.89 18.80 -4.91
C VAL A 18 20.94 19.12 -3.83
N GLY A 19 20.50 19.64 -2.69
CA GLY A 19 21.39 19.88 -1.53
C GLY A 19 21.94 18.59 -0.93
N ALA A 20 21.23 17.46 -1.06
CA ALA A 20 21.60 16.16 -0.50
C ALA A 20 22.61 15.37 -1.35
N THR A 21 22.79 15.69 -2.64
CA THR A 21 23.44 14.80 -3.62
C THR A 21 24.93 14.96 -3.86
N GLY A 22 25.59 16.04 -3.44
CA GLY A 22 27.01 16.16 -3.78
C GLY A 22 27.75 17.26 -3.06
N ALA A 23 27.30 18.51 -3.20
CA ALA A 23 28.01 19.66 -2.65
C ALA A 23 28.26 19.50 -1.15
N THR A 24 27.24 19.09 -0.37
CA THR A 24 27.37 18.98 1.08
C THR A 24 27.92 17.65 1.61
N ARG A 25 28.05 16.60 0.79
CA ARG A 25 28.60 15.29 1.25
C ARG A 25 30.12 15.31 1.23
N ALA A 26 30.71 15.74 0.12
CA ALA A 26 32.17 15.92 0.03
C ALA A 26 32.66 16.98 1.03
N GLU A 27 31.91 18.07 1.23
CA GLU A 27 32.24 19.09 2.24
C GLU A 27 32.09 18.60 3.68
N ARG A 28 31.08 17.77 4.01
CA ARG A 28 30.93 17.17 5.35
C ARG A 28 32.01 16.13 5.66
N LEU A 29 32.52 15.43 4.64
CA LEU A 29 33.59 14.44 4.80
C LEU A 29 34.98 15.07 4.98
N LYS A 30 35.20 16.33 4.55
CA LYS A 30 36.47 17.06 4.73
C LYS A 30 36.86 17.29 6.20
N GLY A 31 35.91 17.21 7.13
CA GLY A 31 36.17 17.37 8.57
C GLY A 31 36.58 16.09 9.31
N ILE A 32 36.56 14.92 8.63
CA ILE A 32 36.87 13.63 9.25
C ILE A 32 38.37 13.39 9.16
N ARG A 33 39.04 13.24 10.31
CA ARG A 33 40.45 12.81 10.35
C ARG A 33 40.53 11.32 10.01
N ASP A 34 40.71 11.03 8.73
CA ASP A 34 40.93 9.68 8.24
C ASP A 34 42.39 9.50 7.84
N HIS A 35 43.17 8.91 8.74
CA HIS A 35 44.61 8.75 8.56
C HIS A 35 45.01 7.89 7.36
N ASN A 36 44.12 7.03 6.85
CA ASN A 36 44.41 6.09 5.76
C ASN A 36 43.45 6.22 4.55
N GLY A 37 42.55 7.22 4.56
CA GLY A 37 41.54 7.41 3.50
C GLY A 37 40.51 6.28 3.37
N LYS A 38 40.53 5.27 4.25
CA LYS A 38 39.66 4.08 4.17
C LYS A 38 38.23 4.38 4.61
N VAL A 39 38.05 5.26 5.59
CA VAL A 39 36.73 5.69 6.09
C VAL A 39 36.06 6.60 5.07
N VAL A 40 36.80 7.56 4.51
CA VAL A 40 36.29 8.46 3.45
C VAL A 40 35.96 7.66 2.19
N LYS A 41 36.76 6.66 1.83
CA LYS A 41 36.50 5.77 0.69
C LYS A 41 35.29 4.87 0.94
N PHE A 42 35.19 4.20 2.09
CA PHE A 42 34.01 3.43 2.48
C PHE A 42 32.74 4.30 2.52
N MET A 43 32.82 5.51 3.10
CA MET A 43 31.67 6.43 3.10
C MET A 43 31.33 6.98 1.72
N SER A 44 32.26 7.01 0.77
CA SER A 44 31.99 7.36 -0.63
C SER A 44 31.38 6.19 -1.41
N ASP A 45 31.87 4.97 -1.16
CA ASP A 45 31.45 3.72 -1.81
C ASP A 45 30.05 3.28 -1.36
N PHE A 46 29.65 3.58 -0.11
CA PHE A 46 28.27 3.42 0.39
C PHE A 46 27.40 4.64 0.02
N GLY A 47 27.51 5.09 -1.24
CA GLY A 47 26.79 6.22 -1.78
C GLY A 47 25.38 5.87 -2.23
N THR A 48 24.35 6.51 -1.68
CA THR A 48 23.04 6.52 -2.33
C THR A 48 23.15 7.28 -3.65
N GLN A 49 22.92 6.59 -4.77
CA GLN A 49 22.89 7.18 -6.10
C GLN A 49 21.55 7.90 -6.30
N PHE A 50 21.58 9.15 -6.74
CA PHE A 50 20.35 9.89 -7.02
C PHE A 50 20.15 10.03 -8.53
N HIS A 51 18.93 9.73 -8.98
CA HIS A 51 18.47 9.98 -10.34
C HIS A 51 17.41 11.07 -10.30
N TYR A 52 17.69 12.15 -11.02
CA TYR A 52 16.77 13.25 -11.17
C TYR A 52 15.88 13.03 -12.38
N ILE A 53 14.58 13.23 -12.21
CA ILE A 53 13.70 13.30 -13.37
C ILE A 53 14.04 14.53 -14.22
N PRO A 54 13.78 14.49 -15.54
CA PRO A 54 13.95 15.64 -16.39
C PRO A 54 13.14 16.83 -15.85
N SER A 55 13.73 18.03 -15.92
CA SER A 55 13.06 19.27 -15.51
C SER A 55 11.71 19.40 -16.22
N TYR A 56 10.71 19.94 -15.50
CA TYR A 56 9.35 20.15 -16.00
C TYR A 56 8.64 18.89 -16.53
N SER A 57 9.08 17.70 -16.11
CA SER A 57 8.47 16.42 -16.50
C SER A 57 7.80 15.72 -15.32
N PRO A 58 6.71 16.29 -14.74
CA PRO A 58 6.02 15.73 -13.57
C PRO A 58 5.39 14.36 -13.86
N THR A 59 5.23 13.99 -15.12
CA THR A 59 4.77 12.66 -15.55
C THR A 59 5.66 11.53 -15.02
N PHE A 60 6.97 11.74 -14.91
CA PHE A 60 7.89 10.76 -14.33
C PHE A 60 7.64 10.58 -12.83
N GLY A 61 7.16 11.61 -12.15
CA GLY A 61 6.79 11.59 -10.72
C GLY A 61 5.36 11.22 -10.39
N GLY A 62 4.50 11.15 -11.39
CA GLY A 62 3.06 11.00 -11.20
C GLY A 62 2.66 9.73 -10.44
N LEU A 63 3.47 8.66 -10.41
CA LEU A 63 3.16 7.45 -9.64
C LEU A 63 3.29 7.69 -8.14
N TRP A 64 4.43 8.22 -7.68
CA TRP A 64 4.63 8.48 -6.25
C TRP A 64 3.84 9.70 -5.78
N GLU A 65 3.66 10.72 -6.62
CA GLU A 65 2.87 11.91 -6.28
C GLU A 65 1.40 11.56 -6.03
N ARG A 66 0.80 10.72 -6.89
CA ARG A 66 -0.57 10.24 -6.67
C ARG A 66 -0.70 9.42 -5.40
N GLY A 67 0.28 8.54 -5.14
CA GLY A 67 0.33 7.78 -3.89
C GLY A 67 0.39 8.68 -2.65
N VAL A 68 1.32 9.64 -2.64
CA VAL A 68 1.47 10.62 -1.55
C VAL A 68 0.21 11.48 -1.40
N GLY A 69 -0.39 11.91 -2.51
CA GLY A 69 -1.62 12.71 -2.52
C GLY A 69 -2.81 12.00 -1.90
N SER A 70 -3.03 10.71 -2.24
CA SER A 70 -4.09 9.91 -1.61
C SER A 70 -3.85 9.78 -0.10
N VAL A 71 -2.64 9.43 0.33
CA VAL A 71 -2.33 9.27 1.76
C VAL A 71 -2.55 10.57 2.53
N LYS A 72 -2.06 11.71 2.01
CA LYS A 72 -2.26 13.03 2.64
C LYS A 72 -3.74 13.39 2.74
N THR A 73 -4.51 13.13 1.70
CA THR A 73 -5.96 13.38 1.67
C THR A 73 -6.68 12.57 2.75
N HIS A 74 -6.34 11.29 2.87
CA HIS A 74 -6.90 10.42 3.90
C HIS A 74 -6.50 10.86 5.30
N LEU A 75 -5.21 11.13 5.54
CA LEU A 75 -4.71 11.64 6.81
C LEU A 75 -5.44 12.90 7.26
N ARG A 76 -5.55 13.91 6.38
CA ARG A 76 -6.22 15.17 6.70
C ARG A 76 -7.68 14.93 7.08
N LYS A 77 -8.40 14.10 6.33
CA LYS A 77 -9.81 13.84 6.60
C LYS A 77 -10.06 12.91 7.81
N VAL A 78 -9.04 12.19 8.28
CA VAL A 78 -9.13 11.25 9.40
C VAL A 78 -8.73 11.91 10.70
N ILE A 79 -7.61 12.64 10.72
CA ILE A 79 -7.08 13.33 11.90
C ILE A 79 -7.85 14.63 12.15
N GLY A 80 -8.25 15.33 11.07
CA GLY A 80 -8.93 16.62 11.17
C GLY A 80 -8.05 17.65 11.90
N ASP A 81 -8.66 18.35 12.84
CA ASP A 81 -8.01 19.40 13.66
C ASP A 81 -7.45 18.85 14.98
N THR A 82 -7.37 17.53 15.15
CA THR A 82 -6.91 16.92 16.39
C THR A 82 -5.41 17.11 16.58
N ALA A 83 -5.01 17.71 17.71
CA ALA A 83 -3.62 17.83 18.08
C ALA A 83 -3.03 16.48 18.52
N LEU A 84 -1.98 16.05 17.80
CA LEU A 84 -1.17 14.88 18.10
C LEU A 84 0.23 15.32 18.50
N THR A 85 0.79 14.68 19.51
CA THR A 85 2.21 14.76 19.80
C THR A 85 3.00 14.08 18.68
N TYR A 86 4.32 14.32 18.66
CA TYR A 86 5.21 13.69 17.70
C TYR A 86 5.11 12.16 17.72
N GLU A 87 5.14 11.55 18.91
CA GLU A 87 5.11 10.09 19.06
C GLU A 87 3.78 9.49 18.58
N GLU A 88 2.67 10.17 18.83
CA GLU A 88 1.35 9.70 18.41
C GLU A 88 1.19 9.81 16.91
N PHE A 89 1.63 10.92 16.31
CA PHE A 89 1.61 11.09 14.87
C PHE A 89 2.53 10.09 14.16
N SER A 90 3.73 9.87 14.68
CA SER A 90 4.68 8.84 14.20
C SER A 90 4.07 7.45 14.25
N THR A 91 3.37 7.14 15.35
CA THR A 91 2.67 5.85 15.54
C THR A 91 1.51 5.68 14.55
N VAL A 92 0.68 6.71 14.35
CA VAL A 92 -0.40 6.71 13.36
C VAL A 92 0.16 6.49 11.96
N LEU A 93 1.21 7.22 11.58
CA LEU A 93 1.84 7.08 10.27
C LEU A 93 2.42 5.68 10.04
N THR A 94 3.06 5.09 11.05
CA THR A 94 3.64 3.74 10.97
C THR A 94 2.56 2.68 10.76
N GLN A 95 1.42 2.79 11.45
CA GLN A 95 0.30 1.86 11.25
C GLN A 95 -0.39 2.05 9.89
N ILE A 96 -0.54 3.30 9.45
CA ILE A 96 -1.07 3.61 8.12
C ILE A 96 -0.18 3.05 7.01
N GLU A 97 1.14 3.18 7.15
CA GLU A 97 2.10 2.57 6.24
C GLU A 97 1.92 1.05 6.18
N ALA A 98 1.70 0.39 7.32
CA ALA A 98 1.42 -1.04 7.35
C ALA A 98 0.14 -1.39 6.56
N CYS A 99 -0.95 -0.62 6.73
CA CYS A 99 -2.19 -0.77 5.96
C CYS A 99 -1.99 -0.62 4.44
N ILE A 100 -1.18 0.35 4.00
CA ILE A 100 -0.91 0.59 2.58
C ILE A 100 -0.04 -0.53 1.99
N ASN A 101 0.93 -1.01 2.76
CA ASN A 101 1.85 -2.06 2.34
C ASN A 101 1.28 -3.48 2.50
N SER A 102 0.16 -3.66 3.19
CA SER A 102 -0.56 -4.93 3.23
C SER A 102 -1.47 -5.15 2.02
N ARG A 103 -1.59 -4.17 1.11
CA ARG A 103 -2.48 -4.28 -0.05
C ARG A 103 -2.12 -5.48 -0.96
N PRO A 104 -3.09 -6.29 -1.40
CA PRO A 104 -2.87 -7.37 -2.36
C PRO A 104 -2.32 -6.86 -3.71
N LEU A 105 -1.48 -7.63 -4.41
CA LEU A 105 -0.98 -7.31 -5.76
C LEU A 105 -1.30 -8.42 -6.76
N CYS A 106 -1.03 -9.66 -6.40
CA CYS A 106 -1.36 -10.88 -7.15
C CYS A 106 -1.43 -12.07 -6.19
N ALA A 107 -1.73 -13.25 -6.70
CA ALA A 107 -1.57 -14.49 -5.93
C ALA A 107 -0.09 -14.72 -5.59
N LEU A 108 0.20 -15.10 -4.35
CA LEU A 108 1.56 -15.43 -3.92
C LEU A 108 2.04 -16.76 -4.53
N SER A 109 1.11 -17.70 -4.71
CA SER A 109 1.36 -19.05 -5.22
C SER A 109 0.38 -19.39 -6.35
N SER A 110 0.80 -20.31 -7.22
CA SER A 110 -0.07 -20.94 -8.22
C SER A 110 -1.02 -21.99 -7.61
N ASP A 111 -0.76 -22.43 -6.37
CA ASP A 111 -1.61 -23.38 -5.64
C ASP A 111 -3.05 -22.86 -5.55
N VAL A 112 -4.02 -23.73 -5.86
CA VAL A 112 -5.46 -23.44 -5.86
C VAL A 112 -6.02 -23.23 -4.46
N ASP A 113 -5.41 -23.85 -3.46
CA ASP A 113 -5.89 -23.77 -2.07
C ASP A 113 -5.20 -22.66 -1.27
N ASP A 114 -4.12 -22.06 -1.80
CA ASP A 114 -3.50 -20.89 -1.21
C ASP A 114 -4.28 -19.61 -1.55
N LEU A 115 -4.78 -18.92 -0.54
CA LEU A 115 -5.49 -17.64 -0.69
C LEU A 115 -4.61 -16.43 -0.37
N GLN A 116 -3.32 -16.63 -0.06
CA GLN A 116 -2.40 -15.55 0.29
C GLN A 116 -2.08 -14.69 -0.94
N PRO A 117 -2.24 -13.37 -0.83
CA PRO A 117 -1.79 -12.46 -1.86
C PRO A 117 -0.32 -12.08 -1.63
N LEU A 118 0.42 -11.89 -2.73
CA LEU A 118 1.65 -11.11 -2.69
C LEU A 118 1.30 -9.65 -2.39
N THR A 119 2.09 -9.02 -1.52
CA THR A 119 1.88 -7.63 -1.07
C THR A 119 3.20 -6.87 -1.08
N PRO A 120 3.19 -5.52 -1.13
CA PRO A 120 4.40 -4.71 -1.01
C PRO A 120 5.22 -5.05 0.26
N ALA A 121 4.55 -5.40 1.35
CA ALA A 121 5.20 -5.81 2.59
C ALA A 121 6.16 -7.00 2.40
N HIS A 122 5.83 -7.97 1.55
CA HIS A 122 6.71 -9.10 1.27
C HIS A 122 8.07 -8.65 0.71
N PHE A 123 8.10 -7.64 -0.15
CA PHE A 123 9.35 -7.08 -0.68
C PHE A 123 10.12 -6.25 0.36
N LEU A 124 9.41 -5.67 1.33
CA LEU A 124 9.99 -4.74 2.30
C LEU A 124 10.53 -5.43 3.55
N VAL A 125 9.86 -6.47 4.03
CA VAL A 125 10.18 -7.17 5.29
C VAL A 125 10.15 -8.70 5.17
N GLY A 126 9.82 -9.25 4.00
CA GLY A 126 9.80 -10.70 3.76
C GLY A 126 8.50 -11.41 4.16
N HIS A 127 7.53 -10.72 4.75
CA HIS A 127 6.26 -11.31 5.18
C HIS A 127 5.11 -10.27 5.16
N PRO A 128 3.83 -10.69 5.26
CA PRO A 128 2.71 -9.76 5.37
C PRO A 128 2.81 -8.88 6.63
N LEU A 129 2.48 -7.59 6.50
CA LEU A 129 2.30 -6.72 7.65
C LEU A 129 0.88 -6.84 8.18
N THR A 130 0.75 -7.25 9.45
CA THR A 130 -0.52 -7.33 10.17
C THR A 130 -0.53 -6.37 11.34
N LEU A 131 -1.64 -5.69 11.54
CA LEU A 131 -1.88 -4.88 12.74
C LEU A 131 -2.55 -5.72 13.83
N PRO A 132 -2.27 -5.45 15.11
CA PRO A 132 -2.90 -6.16 16.21
C PRO A 132 -4.42 -5.94 16.18
N PRO A 133 -5.22 -6.98 16.49
CA PRO A 133 -6.67 -6.82 16.58
C PRO A 133 -7.02 -5.91 17.76
N GLY A 134 -7.95 -5.00 17.54
CA GLY A 134 -8.51 -4.13 18.58
C GLY A 134 -10.03 -4.05 18.50
N PRO A 135 -10.69 -3.48 19.52
CA PRO A 135 -12.12 -3.18 19.46
C PRO A 135 -12.42 -2.18 18.35
N ASP A 136 -13.62 -2.24 17.78
CA ASP A 136 -14.10 -1.21 16.87
C ASP A 136 -14.39 0.08 17.67
N LEU A 137 -13.73 1.17 17.30
CA LEU A 137 -13.80 2.47 17.98
C LEU A 137 -14.41 3.56 17.10
N MET A 138 -15.02 3.18 15.97
CA MET A 138 -15.50 4.13 14.97
C MET A 138 -16.64 5.03 15.48
N ASP A 139 -17.52 4.47 16.32
CA ASP A 139 -18.72 5.14 16.86
C ASP A 139 -18.54 5.60 18.32
N THR A 140 -17.37 5.41 18.91
CA THR A 140 -17.12 5.81 20.30
C THR A 140 -16.91 7.33 20.40
N ASN A 141 -17.44 7.97 21.45
CA ASN A 141 -17.24 9.40 21.68
C ASN A 141 -15.76 9.71 21.98
N LEU A 142 -15.16 10.68 21.25
CA LEU A 142 -13.76 11.08 21.41
C LEU A 142 -13.42 11.53 22.83
N ASN A 143 -14.37 12.15 23.54
CA ASN A 143 -14.18 12.67 24.89
C ASN A 143 -13.96 11.57 25.94
N LEU A 144 -14.23 10.30 25.59
CA LEU A 144 -14.09 9.15 26.49
C LEU A 144 -12.90 8.25 26.12
N LEU A 145 -12.14 8.57 25.08
CA LEU A 145 -11.06 7.71 24.59
C LEU A 145 -9.75 7.99 25.31
N SER A 146 -9.06 6.93 25.75
CA SER A 146 -7.63 7.01 26.04
C SER A 146 -6.87 7.47 24.79
N ARG A 147 -5.69 8.10 24.95
CA ARG A 147 -4.86 8.53 23.81
C ARG A 147 -4.55 7.37 22.86
N TRP A 148 -4.36 6.16 23.39
CA TRP A 148 -4.19 4.96 22.59
C TRP A 148 -5.44 4.65 21.74
N SER A 149 -6.63 4.69 22.34
CA SER A 149 -7.89 4.44 21.63
C SER A 149 -8.15 5.47 20.53
N LEU A 150 -7.76 6.73 20.75
CA LEU A 150 -7.81 7.78 19.72
C LEU A 150 -6.93 7.44 18.51
N ILE A 151 -5.69 7.01 18.73
CA ILE A 151 -4.77 6.56 17.68
C ILE A 151 -5.36 5.39 16.89
N GLN A 152 -5.88 4.37 17.59
CA GLN A 152 -6.49 3.21 16.96
C GLN A 152 -7.70 3.59 16.09
N ARG A 153 -8.53 4.52 16.58
CA ARG A 153 -9.65 5.06 15.80
C ARG A 153 -9.19 5.73 14.52
N PHE A 154 -8.12 6.53 14.53
CA PHE A 154 -7.60 7.12 13.30
C PHE A 154 -7.16 6.06 12.30
N VAL A 155 -6.47 5.02 12.76
CA VAL A 155 -6.03 3.92 11.89
C VAL A 155 -7.22 3.17 11.30
N GLN A 156 -8.28 2.91 12.08
CA GLN A 156 -9.51 2.28 11.60
C GLN A 156 -10.26 3.15 10.59
N HIS A 157 -10.37 4.46 10.84
CA HIS A 157 -10.97 5.43 9.92
C HIS A 157 -10.19 5.52 8.60
N PHE A 158 -8.86 5.56 8.67
CA PHE A 158 -8.01 5.52 7.50
C PHE A 158 -8.24 4.23 6.72
N TRP A 159 -8.16 3.08 7.41
CA TRP A 159 -8.31 1.76 6.81
C TRP A 159 -9.63 1.61 6.06
N ARG A 160 -10.76 1.99 6.67
CA ARG A 160 -12.09 1.88 6.03
C ARG A 160 -12.14 2.61 4.69
N ARG A 161 -11.53 3.79 4.62
CA ARG A 161 -11.51 4.62 3.40
C ARG A 161 -10.52 4.08 2.38
N TRP A 162 -9.31 3.74 2.82
CA TRP A 162 -8.27 3.16 1.98
C TRP A 162 -8.72 1.84 1.33
N HIS A 163 -9.34 0.96 2.11
CA HIS A 163 -9.89 -0.31 1.62
C HIS A 163 -10.91 -0.09 0.50
N GLN A 164 -11.83 0.87 0.69
CA GLN A 164 -12.83 1.21 -0.32
C GLN A 164 -12.21 1.84 -1.57
N GLU A 165 -11.29 2.79 -1.42
CA GLU A 165 -10.61 3.45 -2.53
C GLU A 165 -9.79 2.45 -3.35
N TYR A 166 -9.07 1.56 -2.67
CA TYR A 166 -8.26 0.54 -3.32
C TYR A 166 -9.12 -0.43 -4.14
N ILE A 167 -10.20 -0.97 -3.56
CA ILE A 167 -11.15 -1.84 -4.30
C ILE A 167 -11.75 -1.10 -5.49
N THR A 168 -12.15 0.15 -5.31
CA THR A 168 -12.71 0.97 -6.39
C THR A 168 -11.69 1.16 -7.52
N THR A 169 -10.42 1.35 -7.18
CA THR A 169 -9.33 1.47 -8.15
C THR A 169 -9.12 0.17 -8.94
N LEU A 170 -9.29 -1.00 -8.32
CA LEU A 170 -9.23 -2.30 -9.00
C LEU A 170 -10.46 -2.56 -9.91
N GLN A 171 -11.61 -1.99 -9.57
CA GLN A 171 -12.84 -2.12 -10.36
C GLN A 171 -12.95 -1.07 -11.48
N ASN A 172 -12.07 -0.06 -11.49
CA ASN A 172 -12.08 0.95 -12.54
C ASN A 172 -11.78 0.33 -13.91
N ARG A 173 -12.77 0.38 -14.79
CA ARG A 173 -12.65 -0.11 -16.17
C ARG A 173 -11.90 0.93 -17.01
N PRO A 174 -10.86 0.53 -17.78
CA PRO A 174 -10.34 1.42 -18.81
C PRO A 174 -11.46 1.78 -19.79
N LYS A 175 -11.37 2.98 -20.37
CA LYS A 175 -12.39 3.66 -21.20
C LYS A 175 -13.26 2.71 -22.03
N TRP A 176 -14.53 3.09 -22.20
CA TRP A 176 -15.66 2.53 -22.97
C TRP A 176 -15.37 1.68 -24.23
N PHE A 177 -14.18 1.72 -24.81
CA PHE A 177 -13.77 1.01 -26.01
C PHE A 177 -13.11 -0.37 -25.78
N THR A 178 -12.79 -0.76 -24.54
CA THR A 178 -12.16 -2.06 -24.25
C THR A 178 -13.08 -2.95 -23.42
N SER A 179 -13.46 -4.10 -23.98
CA SER A 179 -14.15 -5.15 -23.21
C SER A 179 -13.27 -5.59 -22.05
N SER A 180 -13.75 -5.41 -20.83
CA SER A 180 -13.05 -5.90 -19.64
C SER A 180 -13.12 -7.43 -19.62
N ARG A 181 -11.99 -8.11 -19.44
CA ARG A 181 -11.93 -9.56 -19.30
C ARG A 181 -12.89 -10.01 -18.19
N ASN A 182 -13.72 -11.01 -18.49
CA ASN A 182 -14.61 -11.60 -17.49
C ASN A 182 -13.78 -12.24 -16.36
N LEU A 183 -14.41 -12.40 -15.20
CA LEU A 183 -13.86 -13.24 -14.13
C LEU A 183 -13.80 -14.69 -14.60
N GLU A 184 -12.68 -15.36 -14.34
CA GLU A 184 -12.43 -16.74 -14.77
C GLU A 184 -12.23 -17.68 -13.57
N VAL A 185 -12.47 -18.98 -13.78
CA VAL A 185 -12.18 -20.00 -12.78
C VAL A 185 -10.67 -20.01 -12.49
N GLY A 186 -10.32 -20.03 -11.21
CA GLY A 186 -8.93 -19.95 -10.74
C GLY A 186 -8.45 -18.54 -10.41
N ASP A 187 -9.15 -17.48 -10.82
CA ASP A 187 -8.80 -16.12 -10.45
C ASP A 187 -8.85 -15.93 -8.92
N LEU A 188 -7.76 -15.42 -8.34
CA LEU A 188 -7.74 -14.92 -6.98
C LEU A 188 -8.31 -13.50 -6.97
N VAL A 189 -9.37 -13.30 -6.19
CA VAL A 189 -10.14 -12.05 -6.12
C VAL A 189 -10.26 -11.56 -4.69
N LEU A 190 -10.40 -10.25 -4.57
CA LEU A 190 -10.66 -9.56 -3.32
C LEU A 190 -12.17 -9.41 -3.14
N VAL A 191 -12.68 -9.87 -2.00
CA VAL A 191 -14.10 -9.77 -1.65
C VAL A 191 -14.35 -8.44 -0.96
N ARG A 192 -15.28 -7.65 -1.51
CA ARG A 192 -15.71 -6.39 -0.90
C ARG A 192 -16.54 -6.69 0.35
N GLU A 193 -15.90 -6.64 1.51
CA GLU A 193 -16.54 -6.80 2.80
C GLU A 193 -16.36 -5.53 3.62
N LEU A 194 -17.44 -5.07 4.23
CA LEU A 194 -17.40 -3.91 5.12
C LEU A 194 -16.92 -4.36 6.51
N ASN A 195 -16.24 -3.47 7.22
CA ASN A 195 -15.84 -3.65 8.62
C ASN A 195 -14.75 -4.72 8.87
N LEU A 196 -13.91 -4.99 7.87
CA LEU A 196 -12.67 -5.75 8.10
C LEU A 196 -11.72 -4.99 9.02
N LYS A 197 -10.99 -5.73 9.86
CA LYS A 197 -9.94 -5.15 10.72
C LYS A 197 -8.85 -4.50 9.85
N PRO A 198 -8.15 -3.47 10.37
CA PRO A 198 -7.03 -2.86 9.67
C PRO A 198 -6.03 -3.90 9.17
N SER A 199 -5.53 -3.72 7.95
CA SER A 199 -4.61 -4.62 7.23
C SER A 199 -5.16 -5.99 6.81
N SER A 200 -6.42 -6.33 7.13
CA SER A 200 -7.02 -7.62 6.79
C SER A 200 -7.79 -7.56 5.47
N TRP A 201 -7.38 -8.36 4.48
CA TRP A 201 -8.03 -8.43 3.17
C TRP A 201 -8.74 -9.77 3.00
N LYS A 202 -10.04 -9.76 2.72
CA LYS A 202 -10.79 -11.00 2.47
C LYS A 202 -10.54 -11.47 1.05
N MET A 203 -9.77 -12.54 0.93
CA MET A 203 -9.41 -13.16 -0.34
C MET A 203 -10.33 -14.34 -0.64
N ALA A 204 -10.58 -14.56 -1.92
CA ALA A 204 -11.34 -15.71 -2.38
C ALA A 204 -10.85 -16.17 -3.75
N ARG A 205 -11.00 -17.45 -4.05
CA ARG A 205 -10.72 -18.00 -5.38
C ARG A 205 -12.01 -18.37 -6.09
N ILE A 206 -12.10 -18.06 -7.38
CA ILE A 206 -13.26 -18.41 -8.19
C ILE A 206 -13.21 -19.89 -8.53
N THR A 207 -14.25 -20.63 -8.14
CA THR A 207 -14.37 -22.07 -8.41
C THR A 207 -15.34 -22.37 -9.55
N ALA A 208 -16.31 -21.48 -9.82
CA ALA A 208 -17.21 -21.60 -10.96
C ALA A 208 -17.71 -20.23 -11.42
N THR A 209 -17.95 -20.08 -12.72
CA THR A 209 -18.54 -18.87 -13.33
C THR A 209 -19.93 -19.18 -13.86
N HIS A 210 -20.89 -18.26 -13.64
CA HIS A 210 -22.27 -18.40 -14.13
C HIS A 210 -22.57 -17.28 -15.14
N PRO A 211 -22.22 -17.45 -16.43
CA PRO A 211 -22.47 -16.46 -17.46
C PRO A 211 -23.97 -16.34 -17.80
N GLY A 212 -24.41 -15.12 -18.14
CA GLY A 212 -25.74 -14.87 -18.68
C GLY A 212 -25.87 -15.28 -20.15
N LYS A 213 -27.06 -15.07 -20.74
CA LYS A 213 -27.31 -15.29 -22.18
C LYS A 213 -26.39 -14.47 -23.11
N ASP A 214 -25.83 -13.38 -22.59
CA ASP A 214 -24.89 -12.48 -23.25
C ASP A 214 -23.41 -12.83 -23.00
N ASN A 215 -23.12 -14.01 -22.42
CA ASN A 215 -21.79 -14.45 -22.00
C ASN A 215 -21.08 -13.52 -20.99
N VAL A 216 -21.81 -12.64 -20.31
CA VAL A 216 -21.26 -11.79 -19.26
C VAL A 216 -21.39 -12.48 -17.91
N VAL A 217 -20.27 -12.61 -17.19
CA VAL A 217 -20.23 -13.25 -15.87
C VAL A 217 -20.69 -12.24 -14.81
N ARG A 218 -21.93 -12.41 -14.34
CA ARG A 218 -22.52 -11.58 -13.27
C ARG A 218 -22.50 -12.24 -11.91
N VAL A 219 -22.45 -13.58 -11.88
CA VAL A 219 -22.44 -14.38 -10.66
C VAL A 219 -21.31 -15.39 -10.75
N VAL A 220 -20.59 -15.58 -9.65
CA VAL A 220 -19.52 -16.57 -9.51
C VAL A 220 -19.68 -17.33 -8.21
N THR A 221 -19.23 -18.58 -8.20
CA THR A 221 -19.00 -19.33 -6.97
C THR A 221 -17.56 -19.09 -6.54
N ILE A 222 -17.37 -18.70 -5.29
CA ILE A 222 -16.06 -18.44 -4.70
C ILE A 222 -15.80 -19.35 -3.51
N ARG A 223 -14.54 -19.69 -3.29
CA ARG A 223 -14.03 -20.35 -2.07
C ARG A 223 -13.27 -19.32 -1.23
N THR A 224 -13.70 -19.14 0.01
CA THR A 224 -12.99 -18.39 1.06
C THR A 224 -12.47 -19.38 2.11
N GLN A 225 -11.73 -18.86 3.10
CA GLN A 225 -11.33 -19.65 4.28
C GLN A 225 -12.54 -20.15 5.10
N GLU A 226 -13.69 -19.48 5.00
CA GLU A 226 -14.93 -19.81 5.72
C GLU A 226 -15.80 -20.83 4.97
N GLY A 227 -15.50 -21.11 3.70
CA GLY A 227 -16.23 -22.06 2.87
C GLY A 227 -16.56 -21.56 1.47
N VAL A 228 -17.52 -22.22 0.83
CA VAL A 228 -17.92 -21.93 -0.55
C VAL A 228 -19.22 -21.12 -0.57
N GLN A 229 -19.25 -20.02 -1.32
CA GLN A 229 -20.42 -19.16 -1.41
C GLN A 229 -20.59 -18.58 -2.83
N LYS A 230 -21.83 -18.25 -3.20
CA LYS A 230 -22.12 -17.50 -4.42
C LYS A 230 -22.06 -16.00 -4.14
N ARG A 231 -21.43 -15.25 -5.06
CA ARG A 231 -21.32 -13.80 -4.99
C ARG A 231 -21.54 -13.17 -6.37
N ALA A 232 -22.04 -11.94 -6.35
CA ALA A 232 -22.16 -11.13 -7.55
C ALA A 232 -20.78 -10.57 -7.94
N ALA A 233 -20.47 -10.52 -9.23
CA ALA A 233 -19.17 -10.08 -9.74
C ALA A 233 -18.83 -8.64 -9.34
N ASN A 234 -19.83 -7.76 -9.14
CA ASN A 234 -19.64 -6.38 -8.69
C ASN A 234 -19.19 -6.27 -7.22
N THR A 235 -19.33 -7.32 -6.42
CA THR A 235 -18.83 -7.40 -5.04
C THR A 235 -17.39 -7.92 -4.97
N LEU A 236 -16.77 -8.20 -6.12
CA LEU A 236 -15.44 -8.75 -6.25
C LEU A 236 -14.54 -7.79 -7.02
N ALA A 237 -13.26 -7.77 -6.67
CA ALA A 237 -12.24 -7.05 -7.41
C ALA A 237 -11.13 -8.02 -7.81
N LYS A 238 -10.82 -8.06 -9.11
CA LYS A 238 -9.68 -8.83 -9.63
C LYS A 238 -8.38 -8.14 -9.23
N LEU A 239 -7.37 -8.93 -8.89
CA LEU A 239 -6.05 -8.39 -8.54
C LEU A 239 -5.38 -7.77 -9.79
N PRO A 240 -4.55 -6.73 -9.60
CA PRO A 240 -4.04 -5.92 -10.69
C PRO A 240 -3.00 -6.63 -11.58
N VAL A 241 -2.34 -7.68 -11.08
CA VAL A 241 -1.32 -8.43 -11.82
C VAL A 241 -1.79 -9.88 -11.99
N ASP A 242 -1.81 -10.35 -13.23
CA ASP A 242 -2.12 -11.74 -13.55
C ASP A 242 -1.04 -12.67 -12.96
N SER A 243 -1.46 -13.80 -12.38
CA SER A 243 -0.61 -14.78 -11.68
C SER A 243 0.43 -15.51 -12.54
N LYS A 244 0.67 -15.05 -13.78
CA LYS A 244 1.71 -15.59 -14.67
C LYS A 244 3.02 -14.86 -14.39
N CYS A 245 3.62 -15.11 -13.24
CA CYS A 245 5.05 -14.89 -13.01
C CYS A 245 5.76 -16.23 -13.11
#